data_AF-A0A379EZR3-F1
#
_entry.id   AF-A0A379EZR3-F1
#
_cell.length_a   1.000
_cell.length_b   1.000
_cell.length_c   1.000
_cell.angle_alpha   90.00
_cell.angle_beta   90.00
_cell.angle_gamma   90.00
#
_symmetry.space_group_name_H-M   'P 1'
#
loop_
_entity.id
_entity.type
_entity.pdbx_description
1 polymer ?
#
loop_
_entity_poly.entity_id
_entity_poly.type
_entity_poly.pdbx_seq_one_letter_code
_entity_poly.pdbx_strand_id
1 'polypeptide(L)'
;MKEDYWKNSVELCYKDIPKKIICEKFIETESKELPLDYKVFCFHGKAEFVMICTDRESQKPKFFFVDKDWNLLPYGLDYKYITDASILTKTYCYEKLFFYAEKLSKPFPFVRADFYLNDNNILFGELTFTPPPV
;
A
#
# COMPACT_ATOMS: atom_id res chain seq x y z
N MET A 1 -5.34 14.60 21.95
CA MET A 1 -4.88 15.25 20.70
C MET A 1 -5.59 16.58 20.53
N LYS A 2 -4.86 17.70 20.47
CA LYS A 2 -5.44 19.06 20.39
C LYS A 2 -5.73 19.51 18.95
N GLU A 3 -4.94 19.06 17.98
CA GLU A 3 -5.03 19.50 16.58
C GLU A 3 -6.12 18.78 15.80
N ASP A 4 -6.72 19.49 14.84
CA ASP A 4 -7.68 18.95 13.87
C ASP A 4 -6.96 18.62 12.56
N TYR A 5 -6.32 17.44 12.49
CA TYR A 5 -5.48 17.06 11.35
C TYR A 5 -6.22 17.15 10.00
N TRP A 6 -7.49 16.76 9.96
CA TRP A 6 -8.34 16.83 8.77
C TRP A 6 -8.41 18.22 8.13
N LYS A 7 -8.26 19.31 8.91
CA LYS A 7 -8.22 20.68 8.38
C LYS A 7 -6.94 20.95 7.59
N ASN A 8 -5.82 20.42 8.08
CA ASN A 8 -4.50 20.63 7.50
C ASN A 8 -4.28 19.72 6.28
N SER A 9 -4.76 18.47 6.33
CA SER A 9 -4.66 17.50 5.24
C SER A 9 -5.79 17.62 4.20
N VAL A 10 -6.82 18.42 4.49
CA VAL A 10 -8.03 18.57 3.64
C VAL A 10 -8.82 17.25 3.50
N GLU A 11 -8.66 16.34 4.46
CA GLU A 11 -9.33 15.04 4.49
C GLU A 11 -10.66 15.12 5.26
N LEU A 12 -11.66 15.73 4.63
CA LEU A 12 -12.98 15.96 5.23
C LEU A 12 -13.66 14.68 5.74
N CYS A 13 -13.33 13.52 5.17
CA CYS A 13 -13.81 12.20 5.60
C CYS A 13 -13.45 11.85 7.04
N TYR A 14 -12.42 12.49 7.62
CA TYR A 14 -11.97 12.25 9.00
C TYR A 14 -12.51 13.27 10.02
N LYS A 15 -13.30 14.26 9.60
CA LYS A 15 -13.74 15.38 10.44
C LYS A 15 -14.45 14.97 11.73
N ASP A 16 -15.35 14.00 11.62
CA ASP A 16 -16.24 13.58 12.72
C ASP A 16 -15.75 12.29 13.42
N ILE A 17 -14.55 11.81 13.09
CA ILE A 17 -13.96 10.63 13.72
C ILE A 17 -13.38 11.00 15.09
N PRO A 18 -13.77 10.31 16.19
CA PRO A 18 -13.17 10.55 17.50
C PRO A 18 -11.67 10.26 17.51
N LYS A 19 -10.88 11.22 18.00
CA LYS A 19 -9.41 11.11 18.09
C LYS A 19 -9.03 9.96 19.03
N LYS A 20 -8.25 9.01 18.54
CA LYS A 20 -7.78 7.82 19.28
C LYS A 20 -6.30 7.55 19.01
N ILE A 21 -5.67 6.80 19.90
CA ILE A 21 -4.33 6.24 19.72
C ILE A 21 -4.48 4.73 19.61
N ILE A 22 -3.87 4.14 18.58
CA ILE A 22 -3.77 2.71 18.39
C ILE A 22 -2.28 2.36 18.54
N CYS A 23 -1.98 1.35 19.35
CA CYS A 23 -0.63 0.84 19.52
C CYS A 23 -0.61 -0.62 19.06
N GLU A 24 0.17 -0.92 18.04
CA GLU A 24 0.29 -2.25 17.46
C GLU A 24 1.69 -2.82 17.68
N LYS A 25 1.82 -4.14 17.58
CA LYS A 25 3.12 -4.80 17.68
C LYS A 25 3.97 -4.40 16.47
N PHE A 26 5.22 -4.00 16.74
CA PHE A 26 6.19 -3.73 15.67
C PHE A 26 6.48 -5.01 14.86
N ILE A 27 6.51 -4.87 13.53
CA ILE A 27 6.79 -5.99 12.61
C ILE A 27 8.31 -6.08 12.43
N GLU A 28 8.92 -7.05 13.12
CA GLU A 28 10.34 -7.37 12.96
C GLU A 28 10.53 -8.30 11.76
N THR A 29 11.48 -7.98 10.88
CA THR A 29 11.91 -8.84 9.77
C THR A 29 13.22 -9.55 10.13
N GLU A 30 13.51 -10.70 9.51
CA GLU A 30 14.78 -11.40 9.71
C GLU A 30 16.00 -10.55 9.33
N SER A 31 15.88 -9.70 8.30
CA SER A 31 16.95 -8.80 7.83
C SER A 31 17.13 -7.56 8.70
N LYS A 32 16.23 -7.30 9.66
CA LYS A 32 16.10 -6.04 10.43
C LYS A 32 15.74 -4.81 9.60
N GLU A 33 15.45 -4.98 8.32
CA GLU A 33 14.93 -3.92 7.45
C GLU A 33 13.40 -3.80 7.61
N LEU A 34 12.81 -2.68 7.19
CA LEU A 34 11.36 -2.56 7.19
C LEU A 34 10.69 -3.54 6.20
N PRO A 35 9.51 -4.10 6.53
CA PRO A 35 8.77 -4.93 5.59
C PRO A 35 8.35 -4.12 4.37
N LEU A 36 8.31 -4.81 3.22
CA LEU A 36 7.85 -4.21 1.98
C LEU A 36 6.36 -3.87 2.06
N ASP A 37 6.01 -2.69 1.53
CA ASP A 37 4.66 -2.13 1.55
C ASP A 37 4.01 -2.34 0.18
N TYR A 38 2.88 -3.05 0.19
CA TYR A 38 2.10 -3.38 -1.00
C TYR A 38 0.74 -2.70 -0.88
N LYS A 39 0.51 -1.70 -1.74
CA LYS A 39 -0.72 -0.90 -1.72
C LYS A 39 -1.61 -1.25 -2.90
N VAL A 40 -2.61 -2.08 -2.67
CA VAL A 40 -3.46 -2.67 -3.70
C VAL A 40 -4.64 -1.76 -3.99
N PHE A 41 -4.76 -1.33 -5.24
CA PHE A 41 -5.85 -0.47 -5.69
C PHE A 41 -7.03 -1.33 -6.11
N CYS A 42 -8.16 -1.14 -5.42
CA CYS A 42 -9.36 -1.91 -5.66
C CYS A 42 -10.52 -1.01 -6.11
N PHE A 43 -11.24 -1.46 -7.13
CA PHE A 43 -12.40 -0.78 -7.70
C PHE A 43 -13.58 -1.76 -7.74
N HIS A 44 -14.71 -1.37 -7.13
CA HIS A 44 -15.92 -2.18 -7.03
C HIS A 44 -15.66 -3.63 -6.56
N GLY A 45 -14.82 -3.79 -5.54
CA GLY A 45 -14.45 -5.10 -5.00
C GLY A 45 -13.44 -5.91 -5.83
N LYS A 46 -12.87 -5.34 -6.90
CA LYS A 46 -11.84 -5.98 -7.73
C LYS A 46 -10.49 -5.32 -7.50
N ALA A 47 -9.46 -6.12 -7.21
CA ALA A 47 -8.09 -5.65 -7.13
C ALA A 47 -7.47 -5.60 -8.53
N GLU A 48 -7.07 -4.41 -8.97
CA GLU A 48 -6.61 -4.17 -10.35
C GLU A 48 -5.08 -4.20 -10.46
N PHE A 49 -4.41 -3.46 -9.57
CA PHE A 49 -2.95 -3.36 -9.55
C PHE A 49 -2.46 -3.01 -8.14
N VAL A 50 -1.15 -3.15 -7.93
CA VAL A 50 -0.51 -2.81 -6.67
C VAL A 50 0.63 -1.83 -6.90
N MET A 51 0.75 -0.88 -5.97
CA MET A 51 1.91 0.00 -5.87
C MET A 51 2.89 -0.59 -4.87
N ILE A 52 4.14 -0.72 -5.28
CA ILE A 52 5.25 -1.21 -4.49
C ILE A 52 6.18 -0.02 -4.22
N CYS A 53 6.49 0.21 -2.94
CA CYS A 53 7.45 1.21 -2.51
C CYS A 53 8.83 0.55 -2.31
N THR A 54 9.82 0.96 -3.10
CA THR A 54 11.22 0.56 -2.92
C THR A 54 12.03 1.71 -2.33
N ASP A 55 13.18 1.41 -1.73
CA ASP A 55 14.07 2.41 -1.12
C ASP A 55 13.38 3.28 -0.05
N ARG A 56 12.45 2.70 0.73
CA ARG A 56 11.61 3.42 1.71
C ARG A 56 12.42 4.19 2.76
N GLU A 57 13.57 3.66 3.16
CA GLU A 57 14.45 4.29 4.15
C GLU A 57 15.33 5.40 3.55
N SER A 58 15.37 5.51 2.22
CA SER A 58 16.09 6.59 1.55
C SER A 58 15.29 7.89 1.61
N GLN A 59 15.99 9.02 1.39
CA GLN A 59 15.32 10.32 1.23
C GLN A 59 14.44 10.40 -0.04
N LYS A 60 14.45 9.38 -0.90
CA LYS A 60 13.77 9.33 -2.19
C LYS A 60 13.13 7.96 -2.43
N PRO A 61 12.05 7.61 -1.72
CA PRO A 61 11.30 6.39 -2.00
C PRO A 61 10.82 6.40 -3.46
N LYS A 62 10.84 5.22 -4.09
CA LYS A 62 10.37 5.05 -5.47
C LYS A 62 9.11 4.21 -5.48
N PHE A 63 8.18 4.54 -6.37
CA PHE A 63 6.89 3.88 -6.48
C PHE A 63 6.72 3.25 -7.85
N PHE A 64 6.58 1.93 -7.87
CA PHE A 64 6.33 1.15 -9.08
C PHE A 64 4.97 0.50 -9.01
N PHE A 65 4.33 0.32 -10.17
CA PHE A 65 3.01 -0.26 -10.28
C PHE A 65 3.09 -1.55 -11.07
N VAL A 66 2.51 -2.62 -10.54
CA VAL A 66 2.45 -3.93 -11.21
C VAL A 66 1.03 -4.46 -11.22
N ASP A 67 0.65 -5.14 -12.28
CA ASP A 67 -0.66 -5.79 -12.39
C ASP A 67 -0.68 -7.16 -11.67
N LYS A 68 -1.84 -7.82 -11.71
CA LYS A 68 -2.07 -9.15 -11.10
C LYS A 68 -1.16 -10.24 -11.68
N ASP A 69 -0.71 -10.10 -12.92
CA ASP A 69 0.15 -11.06 -13.60
C ASP A 69 1.65 -10.77 -13.36
N TRP A 70 1.97 -9.70 -12.62
CA TRP A 70 3.31 -9.19 -12.35
C TRP A 70 3.96 -8.49 -13.56
N ASN A 71 3.14 -7.93 -14.45
CA ASN A 71 3.64 -7.03 -15.48
C ASN A 71 3.80 -5.63 -14.89
N LEU A 72 4.94 -5.01 -15.14
CA LEU A 72 5.18 -3.61 -14.77
C LEU A 72 4.32 -2.69 -15.63
N LEU A 73 3.53 -1.86 -14.96
CA LEU A 73 2.64 -0.90 -15.59
C LEU A 73 3.37 0.43 -15.81
N PRO A 74 3.14 1.11 -16.95
CA PRO A 74 3.75 2.40 -17.28
C PRO A 74 3.12 3.57 -16.50
N TYR A 75 3.00 3.42 -15.18
CA TYR A 75 2.38 4.37 -14.27
C TYR A 75 3.40 5.00 -13.33
N GLY A 76 3.08 6.19 -12.82
CA GLY A 76 3.93 6.88 -11.84
C GLY A 76 5.16 7.55 -12.47
N LEU A 77 5.76 8.45 -11.70
CA LEU A 77 6.92 9.22 -12.15
C LEU A 77 8.20 8.37 -12.20
N ASP A 78 8.29 7.32 -11.38
CA ASP A 78 9.49 6.50 -11.25
C ASP A 78 9.63 5.44 -12.34
N TYR A 79 8.54 5.09 -13.03
CA TYR A 79 8.57 4.14 -14.14
C TYR A 79 9.60 4.54 -15.21
N LYS A 80 9.71 5.84 -15.52
CA LYS A 80 10.66 6.35 -16.53
C LYS A 80 12.13 6.20 -16.14
N TYR A 81 12.41 5.96 -14.86
CA TYR A 81 13.77 5.77 -14.35
C TYR A 81 14.12 4.30 -14.14
N ILE A 82 13.21 3.39 -14.49
CA ILE A 82 13.51 1.96 -14.40
C ILE A 82 14.49 1.58 -15.50
N THR A 83 15.69 1.14 -15.09
CA THR A 83 16.71 0.60 -16.01
C THR A 83 16.74 -0.92 -15.97
N ASP A 84 16.20 -1.52 -14.91
CA ASP A 84 16.11 -2.95 -14.72
C ASP A 84 14.87 -3.29 -13.88
N ALA A 85 13.97 -4.11 -14.43
CA ALA A 85 12.76 -4.57 -13.75
C ALA A 85 13.05 -5.64 -12.68
N SER A 86 14.25 -6.24 -12.67
CA SER A 86 14.69 -7.21 -11.67
C SER A 86 14.72 -6.63 -10.25
N ILE A 87 14.71 -5.31 -10.12
CA ILE A 87 14.58 -4.59 -8.85
C ILE A 87 13.29 -4.97 -8.09
N LEU A 88 12.26 -5.44 -8.81
CA LEU A 88 11.02 -5.94 -8.23
C LEU A 88 11.02 -7.47 -8.24
N THR A 89 11.07 -8.08 -7.07
CA THR A 89 10.96 -9.54 -6.93
C THR A 89 9.53 -9.96 -6.65
N LYS A 90 8.97 -10.84 -7.49
CA LYS A 90 7.63 -11.42 -7.26
C LYS A 90 7.65 -12.27 -6.01
N THR A 91 6.87 -11.86 -5.01
CA THR A 91 6.68 -12.69 -3.81
C THR A 91 5.83 -13.92 -4.12
N TYR A 92 6.14 -15.03 -3.46
CA TYR A 92 5.37 -16.28 -3.57
C TYR A 92 3.90 -16.09 -3.15
N CYS A 93 3.61 -15.18 -2.22
CA CYS A 93 2.26 -14.93 -1.73
C CYS A 93 1.47 -13.89 -2.55
N TYR A 94 1.96 -13.51 -3.73
CA TYR A 94 1.38 -12.41 -4.51
C TYR A 94 -0.10 -12.60 -4.86
N GLU A 95 -0.49 -13.80 -5.25
CA GLU A 95 -1.90 -14.10 -5.58
C GLU A 95 -2.81 -13.96 -4.36
N LYS A 96 -2.32 -14.34 -3.18
CA LYS A 96 -3.08 -14.20 -1.91
C LYS A 96 -3.29 -12.74 -1.55
N LEU A 97 -2.34 -11.86 -1.90
CA LEU A 97 -2.44 -10.43 -1.67
C LEU A 97 -3.65 -9.83 -2.41
N PHE A 98 -3.82 -10.16 -3.70
CA PHE A 98 -4.99 -9.76 -4.49
C PHE A 98 -6.28 -10.36 -3.92
N PHE A 99 -6.25 -11.64 -3.53
CA PHE A 99 -7.42 -12.30 -2.93
C PHE A 99 -7.90 -11.61 -1.64
N TYR A 100 -7.00 -11.24 -0.74
CA TYR A 100 -7.37 -10.52 0.48
C TYR A 100 -7.86 -9.11 0.19
N ALA A 101 -7.20 -8.40 -0.74
CA ALA A 101 -7.62 -7.07 -1.17
C ALA A 101 -9.03 -7.08 -1.79
N GLU A 102 -9.33 -8.04 -2.67
CA GLU A 102 -10.67 -8.24 -3.25
C GLU A 102 -11.71 -8.48 -2.14
N LYS A 103 -11.41 -9.34 -1.15
CA LYS A 103 -12.32 -9.60 -0.03
C LYS A 103 -12.63 -8.35 0.80
N LEU A 104 -11.59 -7.59 1.17
CA LEU A 104 -11.74 -6.39 1.99
C LEU A 104 -12.43 -5.25 1.22
N SER A 105 -12.25 -5.19 -0.10
CA SER A 105 -12.78 -4.10 -0.93
C SER A 105 -14.23 -4.27 -1.38
N LYS A 106 -14.84 -5.46 -1.25
CA LYS A 106 -16.23 -5.74 -1.68
C LYS A 106 -17.27 -4.67 -1.33
N PRO A 107 -17.26 -4.08 -0.12
CA PRO A 107 -18.28 -3.10 0.26
C PRO A 107 -18.10 -1.72 -0.40
N PHE A 108 -16.99 -1.47 -1.08
CA PHE A 108 -16.56 -0.12 -1.46
C PHE A 108 -16.44 0.04 -2.98
N PRO A 109 -16.89 1.17 -3.53
CA PRO A 109 -16.69 1.48 -4.95
C PRO A 109 -15.21 1.69 -5.27
N PHE A 110 -14.45 2.22 -4.32
CA PHE A 110 -13.01 2.36 -4.40
C PHE A 110 -12.42 2.24 -3.00
N VAL A 111 -11.31 1.50 -2.88
CA VAL A 111 -10.47 1.49 -1.68
C VAL A 111 -9.08 1.00 -2.04
N ARG A 112 -8.05 1.59 -1.43
CA ARG A 112 -6.69 1.04 -1.46
C ARG A 112 -6.50 0.19 -0.22
N ALA A 113 -6.11 -1.07 -0.39
CA ALA A 113 -5.81 -1.98 0.70
C ALA A 113 -4.29 -2.12 0.85
N ASP A 114 -3.77 -1.69 2.00
CA ASP A 114 -2.35 -1.65 2.27
C ASP A 114 -1.94 -2.87 3.10
N PHE A 115 -0.90 -3.56 2.65
CA PHE A 115 -0.38 -4.76 3.28
C PHE A 115 1.12 -4.66 3.50
N TYR A 116 1.57 -5.25 4.59
CA TYR A 116 2.98 -5.54 4.83
C TYR A 116 3.26 -7.00 4.47
N LEU A 117 4.39 -7.23 3.81
CA LEU A 117 4.90 -8.58 3.58
C LEU A 117 6.13 -8.81 4.47
N ASN A 118 6.08 -9.85 5.30
CA ASN A 118 7.19 -10.26 6.17
C ASN A 118 7.35 -11.78 6.14
N ASP A 119 8.46 -12.30 5.61
CA ASP A 119 8.78 -13.73 5.56
C ASP A 119 7.62 -14.62 5.04
N ASN A 120 7.03 -14.22 3.92
CA ASN A 120 5.84 -14.84 3.30
C ASN A 120 4.52 -14.71 4.08
N ASN A 121 4.51 -13.99 5.19
CA ASN A 121 3.29 -13.61 5.90
C ASN A 121 2.75 -12.28 5.35
N ILE A 122 1.47 -12.29 4.99
CA ILE A 122 0.74 -11.08 4.60
C ILE A 122 0.07 -10.53 5.85
N LEU A 123 0.42 -9.30 6.22
CA LEU A 123 -0.19 -8.58 7.33
C LEU A 123 -1.00 -7.41 6.78
N PHE A 124 -2.25 -7.29 7.22
CA PHE A 124 -3.08 -6.13 6.88
C PHE A 124 -2.58 -4.90 7.63
N GLY A 125 -2.41 -3.79 6.91
CA GLY A 125 -2.09 -2.49 7.49
C GLY A 125 -3.34 -1.62 7.62
N GLU A 126 -3.86 -1.13 6.50
CA GLU A 126 -5.01 -0.23 6.49
C GLU A 126 -5.86 -0.30 5.22
N LEU A 127 -7.03 0.33 5.28
CA LEU A 127 -7.84 0.67 4.12
C LEU A 127 -7.83 2.19 3.94
N THR A 128 -7.33 2.66 2.80
CA THR A 128 -7.27 4.08 2.45
C THR A 128 -8.34 4.40 1.41
N PHE A 129 -9.30 5.25 1.76
CA PHE A 129 -10.41 5.64 0.87
C PHE A 129 -10.10 6.86 0.01
N THR A 130 -9.17 7.70 0.47
CA THR A 130 -8.76 8.95 -0.18
C THR A 130 -7.22 9.03 -0.18
N PRO A 131 -6.54 8.30 -1.08
CA PRO A 131 -5.09 8.35 -1.14
C PRO A 131 -4.63 9.77 -1.53
N PRO A 132 -3.57 10.30 -0.88
CA PRO A 132 -2.99 11.57 -1.28
C PRO A 132 -2.37 11.47 -2.69
N PRO A 133 -2.21 12.61 -3.39
CA PRO A 133 -1.46 12.63 -4.64
C PRO A 133 -0.01 12.15 -4.39
N VAL A 134 0.49 11.32 -5.31
CA VAL A 134 1.84 10.74 -5.31
C VAL A 134 2.79 11.62 -6.10
#